data_AF-A0A0L8VIN1-F1
#
_entry.id   AF-A0A0L8VIN1-F1
#
_cell.length_a   1.000
_cell.length_b   1.000
_cell.length_c   1.000
_cell.angle_alpha   90.00
_cell.angle_beta   90.00
_cell.angle_gamma   90.00
#
_symmetry.space_group_name_H-M   'P 1'
#
loop_
_entity.id
_entity.type
_entity.pdbx_description
1 polymer ?
#
loop_
_entity_poly.entity_id
_entity_poly.type
_entity_poly.pdbx_seq_one_letter_code
_entity_poly.pdbx_strand_id
1 'polypeptide(L)'
;MAVRKKLQGQRWNPPKKISQEQMEALRLLKFNFPELTASDLADRFKISPEAVRRILKSNWKRTDEENNNTYERWKRRGERIKEMYQRKEDADFVSNQIVTSRKIILGSNSNSPELIARNVRTFKPFKPNNSTPEKKNTNKLYILKHLGSKQ
;
A
#
# COMPACT_ATOMS: atom_id res chain seq x y z
N MET A 1 25.81 -17.29 -7.05
CA MET A 1 24.69 -18.13 -7.55
C MET A 1 23.79 -18.78 -6.48
N ALA A 2 24.13 -18.77 -5.18
CA ALA A 2 23.39 -19.53 -4.14
C ALA A 2 21.93 -19.10 -3.88
N VAL A 3 21.61 -17.81 -4.03
CA VAL A 3 20.28 -17.26 -3.69
C VAL A 3 19.20 -17.72 -4.68
N ARG A 4 19.51 -17.76 -5.99
CA ARG A 4 18.58 -18.22 -7.04
C ARG A 4 18.15 -19.68 -6.86
N LYS A 5 19.08 -20.55 -6.43
CA LYS A 5 18.82 -21.98 -6.21
C LYS A 5 17.89 -22.21 -5.01
N LYS A 6 18.05 -21.44 -3.93
CA LYS A 6 17.18 -21.50 -2.73
C LYS A 6 15.77 -20.98 -2.99
N LEU A 7 15.62 -20.00 -3.89
CA LEU A 7 14.34 -19.36 -4.19
C LEU A 7 13.54 -20.05 -5.29
N GLN A 8 14.10 -21.05 -6.00
CA GLN A 8 13.38 -21.84 -7.01
C GLN A 8 12.53 -21.02 -8.01
N GLY A 9 13.01 -19.85 -8.42
CA GLY A 9 12.26 -18.94 -9.31
C GLY A 9 11.16 -18.10 -8.65
N GLN A 10 10.88 -18.30 -7.36
CA GLN A 10 9.94 -17.48 -6.57
C GLN A 10 10.53 -16.11 -6.21
N ARG A 11 9.65 -15.11 -6.09
CA ARG A 11 10.02 -13.77 -5.60
C ARG A 11 10.30 -13.84 -4.10
N TRP A 12 11.39 -13.22 -3.64
CA TRP A 12 11.68 -13.10 -2.20
C TRP A 12 10.53 -12.38 -1.48
N ASN A 13 9.77 -13.11 -0.66
CA ASN A 13 8.72 -12.59 0.20
C ASN A 13 8.98 -13.04 1.63
N PRO A 14 9.62 -12.19 2.47
CA PRO A 14 9.93 -12.57 3.84
C PRO A 14 8.64 -12.86 4.61
N PRO A 15 8.59 -13.98 5.37
CA PRO A 15 7.34 -14.45 5.98
C PRO A 15 6.82 -13.51 7.07
N LYS A 16 7.71 -12.78 7.75
CA LYS A 16 7.36 -11.76 8.74
C LYS A 16 7.99 -10.43 8.34
N LYS A 17 7.16 -9.39 8.22
CA LYS A 17 7.59 -8.00 8.08
C LYS A 17 7.45 -7.33 9.44
N ILE A 18 8.55 -6.82 9.97
CA ILE A 18 8.52 -6.08 11.22
C ILE A 18 7.91 -4.69 10.98
N SER A 19 7.07 -4.23 11.92
CA SER A 19 6.54 -2.87 11.89
C SER A 19 7.67 -1.84 12.07
N GLN A 20 7.51 -0.65 11.50
CA GLN A 20 8.46 0.46 11.70
C GLN A 20 8.63 0.78 13.19
N GLU A 21 7.52 0.86 13.91
CA GLU A 21 7.50 1.12 15.36
C GLU A 21 8.24 0.04 16.14
N GLN A 22 8.10 -1.23 15.73
CA GLN A 22 8.83 -2.33 16.35
C GLN A 22 10.35 -2.23 16.09
N MET A 23 10.78 -1.76 14.92
CA MET A 23 12.20 -1.51 14.65
C MET A 23 12.74 -0.36 15.52
N GLU A 24 11.93 0.66 15.77
CA GLU A 24 12.30 1.78 16.66
C GLU A 24 12.36 1.35 18.12
N ALA A 25 11.37 0.59 18.60
CA ALA A 25 11.40 -0.03 19.92
C ALA A 25 12.65 -0.90 20.12
N LEU A 26 13.05 -1.67 19.10
CA LEU A 26 14.28 -2.46 19.13
C LEU A 26 15.53 -1.57 19.26
N ARG A 27 15.60 -0.47 18.51
CA ARG A 27 16.73 0.48 18.60
C ARG A 27 16.78 1.16 19.97
N LEU A 28 15.63 1.59 20.50
CA LEU A 28 15.52 2.18 21.83
C LEU A 28 15.95 1.19 22.91
N LEU A 29 15.52 -0.07 22.82
CA LEU A 29 15.90 -1.10 23.78
C LEU A 29 17.41 -1.35 23.78
N LYS A 30 18.04 -1.43 22.61
CA LYS A 30 19.50 -1.59 22.49
C LYS A 30 20.27 -0.35 22.98
N PHE A 31 19.70 0.84 22.83
CA PHE A 31 20.27 2.08 23.35
C PHE A 31 20.24 2.12 24.88
N ASN A 32 19.11 1.76 25.50
CA ASN A 32 18.96 1.74 26.96
C ASN A 32 19.76 0.61 27.63
N PHE A 33 19.88 -0.54 26.97
CA PHE A 33 20.57 -1.73 27.49
C PHE A 33 21.64 -2.21 26.50
N PRO A 34 22.85 -1.61 26.52
CA PRO A 34 23.92 -1.97 25.59
C PRO A 34 24.44 -3.40 25.80
N GLU A 35 24.28 -3.98 26.99
CA GLU A 35 24.67 -5.37 27.31
C GLU A 35 23.88 -6.43 26.52
N LEU A 36 22.65 -6.13 26.10
CA LEU A 36 21.81 -7.09 25.40
C LEU A 36 22.40 -7.47 24.04
N THR A 37 22.52 -8.77 23.77
CA THR A 37 23.05 -9.24 22.50
C THR A 37 21.97 -9.22 21.41
N ALA A 38 22.40 -9.34 20.14
CA ALA A 38 21.48 -9.47 19.03
C ALA A 38 20.64 -10.77 19.09
N SER A 39 21.11 -11.80 19.81
CA SER A 39 20.35 -13.04 20.02
C SER A 39 19.21 -12.81 21.01
N ASP A 40 19.49 -12.11 22.11
CA ASP A 40 18.47 -11.83 23.14
C ASP A 40 17.34 -10.94 22.59
N LEU A 41 17.70 -9.97 21.75
CA LEU A 41 16.72 -9.14 21.04
C LEU A 41 15.92 -9.96 20.02
N ALA A 42 16.56 -10.88 19.31
CA ALA A 42 15.90 -11.75 18.35
C ALA A 42 14.81 -12.61 19.02
N ASP A 43 15.09 -13.14 20.21
CA ASP A 43 14.16 -13.98 20.97
C ASP A 43 12.95 -13.22 21.49
N ARG A 44 13.12 -11.94 21.85
CA ARG A 44 12.02 -11.06 22.29
C ARG A 44 11.11 -10.66 21.15
N PHE A 45 11.69 -10.26 20.01
CA PHE A 45 10.94 -9.81 18.83
C PHE A 45 10.54 -10.95 17.89
N LYS A 46 10.94 -12.19 18.17
CA LYS A 46 10.68 -13.39 17.36
C LYS A 46 11.10 -13.22 15.89
N ILE A 47 12.28 -12.63 15.70
CA ILE A 47 12.92 -12.39 14.40
C ILE A 47 14.30 -13.05 14.35
N SER A 48 14.89 -13.18 13.16
CA SER A 48 16.24 -13.71 13.03
C SER A 48 17.29 -12.76 13.66
N PRO A 49 18.32 -13.28 14.36
CA PRO A 49 19.45 -12.48 14.83
C PRO A 49 20.19 -11.72 13.73
N GLU A 50 20.10 -12.19 12.48
CA GLU A 50 20.66 -11.49 11.31
C GLU A 50 19.84 -10.24 10.97
N ALA A 51 18.51 -10.33 11.06
CA ALA A 51 17.61 -9.21 10.85
C ALA A 51 17.80 -8.12 11.90
N VAL A 52 17.98 -8.50 13.18
CA VAL A 52 18.31 -7.58 14.28
C VAL A 52 19.57 -6.78 13.93
N ARG A 53 20.65 -7.46 13.51
CA ARG A 53 21.92 -6.80 13.12
C ARG A 53 21.71 -5.84 11.94
N ARG A 54 20.91 -6.22 10.94
CA ARG A 54 20.57 -5.33 9.82
C ARG A 54 19.82 -4.09 10.29
N ILE A 55 18.83 -4.24 11.17
CA ILE A 55 18.05 -3.11 11.72
C ILE A 55 18.98 -2.16 12.47
N LEU A 56 19.84 -2.68 13.35
CA LEU A 56 20.79 -1.91 14.13
C LEU A 56 21.86 -1.21 13.26
N LYS A 57 22.28 -1.84 12.16
CA LYS A 57 23.24 -1.25 11.20
C LYS A 57 22.59 -0.19 10.31
N SER A 58 21.28 -0.28 10.07
CA SER A 58 20.58 0.62 9.17
C SER A 58 20.26 1.96 9.83
N ASN A 59 20.74 3.05 9.22
CA ASN A 59 20.47 4.43 9.68
C ASN A 59 19.15 5.00 9.16
N TRP A 60 18.46 4.29 8.27
CA TRP A 60 17.23 4.79 7.69
C TRP A 60 16.12 4.86 8.77
N LYS A 61 15.55 6.05 8.90
CA LYS A 61 14.43 6.42 9.77
C LYS A 61 13.56 7.39 8.97
N ARG A 62 12.23 7.32 9.13
CA ARG A 62 11.34 8.31 8.54
C ARG A 62 11.47 9.62 9.31
N THR A 63 11.31 10.74 8.61
CA THR A 63 11.12 12.03 9.26
C THR A 63 9.74 12.09 9.90
N ASP A 64 9.56 12.88 10.95
CA ASP A 64 8.28 13.04 11.65
C ASP A 64 7.14 13.45 10.69
N GLU A 65 7.44 14.33 9.73
CA GLU A 65 6.49 14.74 8.67
C GLU A 65 6.04 13.56 7.79
N GLU A 66 6.95 12.67 7.42
CA GLU A 66 6.63 11.48 6.61
C GLU A 66 5.78 10.47 7.40
N ASN A 67 6.01 10.39 8.71
CA ASN A 67 5.24 9.54 9.60
C ASN A 67 3.80 10.06 9.71
N ASN A 68 3.63 11.37 9.92
CA ASN A 68 2.33 12.04 9.94
C ASN A 68 1.59 11.87 8.60
N ASN A 69 2.28 12.09 7.48
CA ASN A 69 1.69 11.89 6.15
C ASN A 69 1.24 10.43 5.91
N THR A 70 1.97 9.47 6.45
CA THR A 70 1.58 8.05 6.37
C THR A 70 0.36 7.77 7.24
N TYR A 71 0.35 8.28 8.48
CA TYR A 71 -0.76 8.16 9.40
C TYR A 71 -2.04 8.75 8.82
N GLU A 72 -1.98 9.97 8.29
CA GLU A 72 -3.10 10.66 7.64
C GLU A 72 -3.64 9.89 6.43
N ARG A 73 -2.74 9.27 5.65
CA ARG A 73 -3.14 8.42 4.52
C ARG A 73 -3.85 7.16 5.00
N TRP A 74 -3.35 6.53 6.06
CA TRP A 74 -3.94 5.35 6.66
C TRP A 74 -5.30 5.66 7.30
N LYS A 75 -5.43 6.78 8.00
CA LYS A 75 -6.68 7.29 8.57
C LYS A 75 -7.75 7.47 7.49
N ARG A 76 -7.43 8.23 6.42
CA ARG A 76 -8.32 8.40 5.25
C ARG A 76 -8.70 7.07 4.60
N ARG A 77 -7.79 6.09 4.57
CA ARG A 77 -8.08 4.75 4.06
C ARG A 77 -9.03 4.00 4.99
N GLY A 78 -8.83 4.07 6.30
CA GLY A 78 -9.69 3.45 7.31
C GLY A 78 -11.11 4.00 7.27
N GLU A 79 -11.26 5.32 7.22
CA GLU A 79 -12.55 6.00 7.06
C GLU A 79 -13.27 5.54 5.78
N ARG A 80 -12.53 5.45 4.65
CA ARG A 80 -13.08 4.93 3.40
C ARG A 80 -13.55 3.48 3.52
N ILE A 81 -12.78 2.63 4.20
CA ILE A 81 -13.16 1.23 4.42
C ILE A 81 -14.43 1.18 5.28
N LYS A 82 -14.49 1.95 6.37
CA LYS A 82 -15.67 2.06 7.23
C LYS A 82 -16.91 2.53 6.47
N GLU A 83 -16.78 3.56 5.63
CA GLU A 83 -17.85 4.06 4.74
C GLU A 83 -18.36 2.95 3.80
N MET A 84 -17.46 2.12 3.25
CA MET A 84 -17.85 1.02 2.37
C MET A 84 -18.59 -0.10 3.11
N TYR A 85 -18.22 -0.41 4.36
CA TYR A 85 -18.92 -1.41 5.17
C TYR A 85 -20.25 -0.88 5.71
N GLN A 86 -20.32 0.38 6.16
CA GLN A 86 -21.57 1.01 6.57
C GLN A 86 -22.60 1.02 5.44
N ARG A 87 -22.19 1.45 4.23
CA ARG A 87 -23.06 1.43 3.05
C ARG A 87 -23.54 0.02 2.70
N LYS A 88 -22.74 -1.02 3.00
CA LYS A 88 -23.17 -2.40 2.80
C LYS A 88 -24.23 -2.81 3.80
N GLU A 89 -24.07 -2.49 5.08
CA GLU A 89 -25.11 -2.78 6.08
C GLU A 89 -26.45 -2.09 5.72
N ASP A 90 -26.39 -0.84 5.24
CA ASP A 90 -27.58 -0.12 4.76
C ASP A 90 -28.16 -0.73 3.47
N ALA A 91 -27.34 -1.41 2.64
CA ALA A 91 -27.73 -2.03 1.37
C ALA A 91 -28.11 -3.52 1.47
N ASP A 92 -27.69 -4.20 2.54
CA ASP A 92 -28.02 -5.59 2.85
C ASP A 92 -29.49 -5.71 3.32
N PHE A 93 -30.14 -4.59 3.68
CA PHE A 93 -31.60 -4.52 3.82
C PHE A 93 -32.35 -4.51 2.47
N VAL A 94 -31.66 -4.30 1.34
CA VAL A 94 -32.29 -4.16 0.01
C VAL A 94 -31.76 -5.13 -1.05
N SER A 95 -30.74 -5.97 -0.80
CA SER A 95 -30.30 -6.90 -1.87
C SER A 95 -29.69 -8.22 -1.42
N ASN A 96 -30.52 -9.27 -1.40
CA ASN A 96 -30.10 -10.67 -1.62
C ASN A 96 -29.63 -10.93 -3.08
N GLN A 97 -28.95 -9.96 -3.70
CA GLN A 97 -28.37 -10.10 -5.03
C GLN A 97 -26.89 -9.75 -4.93
N ILE A 98 -26.06 -10.79 -4.98
CA ILE A 98 -24.60 -10.71 -4.94
C ILE A 98 -24.12 -9.95 -6.18
N VAL A 99 -23.97 -8.62 -6.09
CA VAL A 99 -23.35 -7.81 -7.14
C VAL A 99 -21.91 -7.50 -6.76
N THR A 100 -21.02 -8.45 -7.01
CA THR A 100 -19.61 -8.15 -7.26
C THR A 100 -19.30 -8.39 -8.73
N SER A 101 -19.78 -7.51 -9.60
CA SER A 101 -19.49 -7.56 -11.03
C SER A 101 -18.09 -7.00 -11.34
N ARG A 102 -17.04 -7.71 -10.91
CA ARG A 102 -15.74 -7.60 -11.58
C ARG A 102 -15.91 -8.20 -12.98
N LYS A 103 -16.18 -7.36 -13.98
CA LYS A 103 -16.29 -7.79 -15.38
C LYS A 103 -14.88 -8.13 -15.91
N ILE A 104 -14.56 -9.42 -16.01
CA ILE A 104 -13.36 -9.89 -16.71
C ILE A 104 -13.68 -9.86 -18.21
N ILE A 105 -12.91 -9.12 -18.99
CA ILE A 105 -13.02 -9.13 -20.46
C ILE A 105 -12.04 -10.20 -20.96
N LEU A 106 -12.58 -11.36 -21.34
CA LEU A 106 -11.83 -12.42 -22.03
C LEU A 106 -11.83 -12.08 -23.53
N GLY A 107 -10.64 -11.94 -24.11
CA GLY A 107 -10.49 -11.81 -25.56
C GLY A 107 -9.94 -13.10 -26.13
N SER A 108 -10.68 -13.76 -27.03
CA SER A 108 -10.15 -14.85 -27.83
C SER A 108 -9.31 -14.27 -28.98
N ASN A 109 -8.07 -14.73 -29.14
CA ASN A 109 -7.28 -14.51 -30.33
C ASN A 109 -7.30 -15.82 -31.15
N SER A 110 -7.57 -15.77 -32.45
CA SER A 110 -7.74 -16.98 -33.29
C SER A 110 -6.49 -17.88 -33.37
N ASN A 111 -5.32 -17.35 -32.98
CA ASN A 111 -4.03 -18.04 -33.07
C ASN A 111 -3.49 -18.62 -31.74
N SER A 112 -4.24 -18.57 -30.64
CA SER A 112 -3.78 -19.14 -29.36
C SER A 112 -4.90 -19.93 -28.67
N PRO A 113 -4.69 -21.22 -28.33
CA PRO A 113 -5.70 -22.04 -27.65
C PRO A 113 -5.92 -21.63 -26.18
N GLU A 114 -5.12 -20.69 -25.66
CA GLU A 114 -5.15 -20.27 -24.26
C GLU A 114 -5.87 -18.92 -24.09
N LEU A 115 -6.78 -18.85 -23.11
CA LEU A 115 -7.52 -17.63 -22.76
C LEU A 115 -6.63 -16.71 -21.92
N ILE A 116 -6.04 -15.68 -22.54
CA ILE A 116 -5.19 -14.72 -21.84
C ILE A 116 -6.03 -13.51 -21.37
N ALA A 117 -6.10 -13.30 -20.06
CA ALA A 117 -6.79 -12.14 -19.47
C ALA A 117 -6.04 -10.84 -19.83
N ARG A 118 -6.61 -10.04 -20.74
CA ARG A 118 -5.91 -8.86 -21.30
C ARG A 118 -5.93 -7.62 -20.41
N ASN A 119 -6.95 -7.40 -19.57
CA ASN A 119 -7.02 -6.22 -18.70
C ASN A 119 -8.06 -6.37 -17.57
N VAL A 120 -7.69 -6.07 -16.33
CA VAL A 120 -8.63 -5.93 -15.20
C VAL A 120 -8.91 -4.44 -15.00
N ARG A 121 -9.99 -3.93 -15.61
CA ARG A 121 -10.46 -2.57 -15.31
C ARG A 121 -11.16 -2.57 -13.96
N THR A 122 -10.49 -2.07 -12.93
CA THR A 122 -11.19 -1.75 -11.67
C THR A 122 -12.10 -0.56 -11.92
N PHE A 123 -13.42 -0.76 -11.97
CA PHE A 123 -14.36 0.34 -11.91
C PHE A 123 -14.16 1.07 -10.58
N LYS A 124 -13.70 2.32 -10.63
CA LYS A 124 -13.72 3.21 -9.47
C LYS A 124 -15.17 3.68 -9.33
N PRO A 125 -15.85 3.47 -8.19
CA PRO A 125 -17.21 3.98 -8.03
C PRO A 125 -17.19 5.50 -8.19
N PHE A 126 -18.09 6.02 -9.03
CA PHE A 126 -18.33 7.44 -9.20
C PHE A 126 -18.82 8.02 -7.86
N LYS A 127 -18.07 8.98 -7.30
CA LYS A 127 -18.51 9.77 -6.14
C LYS A 127 -19.10 11.09 -6.67
N PRO A 128 -20.39 11.40 -6.44
CA PRO A 128 -20.86 12.77 -6.61
C PRO A 128 -20.26 13.61 -5.48
N ASN A 129 -19.46 14.62 -5.82
CA ASN A 129 -18.90 15.56 -4.86
C ASN A 129 -19.75 16.84 -4.88
N ASN A 130 -20.29 17.28 -3.74
CA ASN A 130 -20.94 18.59 -3.60
C ASN A 130 -19.97 19.74 -3.23
N SER A 131 -18.67 19.53 -3.36
CA SER A 131 -17.69 20.62 -3.43
C SER A 131 -16.47 20.14 -4.21
N THR A 132 -16.41 20.53 -5.49
CA THR A 132 -15.25 20.23 -6.33
C THR A 132 -14.28 21.40 -6.17
N PRO A 133 -13.09 21.26 -5.55
CA PRO A 133 -12.06 22.27 -5.71
C PRO A 133 -11.67 22.30 -7.19
N GLU A 134 -11.65 23.49 -7.79
CA GLU A 134 -11.28 23.69 -9.19
C GLU A 134 -9.99 22.94 -9.51
N LYS A 135 -10.10 21.86 -10.28
CA LYS A 135 -8.93 21.13 -10.75
C LYS A 135 -8.22 22.01 -11.76
N LYS A 136 -7.09 22.60 -11.37
CA LYS A 136 -6.16 23.26 -12.31
C LYS A 136 -5.80 22.24 -13.39
N ASN A 137 -6.34 22.44 -14.59
CA ASN A 137 -6.21 21.52 -15.69
C ASN A 137 -4.77 21.63 -16.23
N THR A 138 -3.99 20.54 -16.12
CA THR A 138 -2.58 20.50 -16.54
C THR A 138 -2.40 20.40 -18.07
N ASN A 139 -3.51 20.44 -18.82
CA ASN A 139 -3.46 20.54 -20.26
C ASN A 139 -2.78 21.85 -20.69
N LYS A 140 -1.71 21.74 -21.48
CA LYS A 140 -0.95 22.88 -22.02
C LYS A 140 -1.83 23.91 -22.73
N LEU A 141 -2.86 23.45 -23.47
CA LEU A 141 -3.83 24.33 -24.15
C LEU A 141 -4.65 25.18 -23.17
N TYR A 142 -5.01 24.63 -22.00
CA TYR A 142 -5.74 25.38 -20.98
C TYR A 142 -4.88 26.48 -20.38
N ILE A 143 -3.61 26.18 -20.08
CA ILE A 143 -2.67 27.15 -19.50
C ILE A 143 -2.39 28.29 -20.49
N LEU A 144 -2.18 27.99 -21.78
CA LEU A 144 -1.94 29.00 -22.82
C LEU A 144 -3.12 29.96 -23.01
N LYS A 145 -4.35 29.47 -22.96
CA LYS A 145 -5.56 30.29 -23.12
C LYS A 145 -5.71 31.35 -22.01
N HIS A 146 -5.19 31.08 -20.82
CA HIS A 146 -5.34 31.96 -19.65
C HIS A 146 -4.06 32.76 -19.32
N LEU A 147 -2.97 32.57 -20.07
CA LEU A 147 -1.78 33.41 -19.99
C LEU A 147 -1.94 34.77 -20.70
N GLY A 148 -2.94 34.90 -21.58
CA GLY A 148 -3.22 36.12 -22.34
C GLY A 148 -4.16 37.14 -21.68
N SER A 149 -4.69 36.88 -20.48
CA SER A 149 -5.64 37.80 -19.81
C SER A 149 -5.03 38.67 -18.71
N LYS A 150 -3.69 38.77 -18.66
CA LYS A 150 -2.96 39.73 -17.83
C LYS A 150 -2.13 40.64 -18.72
N GLN A 151 -2.81 41.55 -19.40
CA GLN A 151 -2.27 42.86 -19.81
C GLN A 151 -3.33 43.90 -19.49
#